data_AF-A0A0E0C3D2-F1
#
_entry.id   AF-A0A0E0C3D2-F1
#
_cell.length_a   1.000
_cell.length_b   1.000
_cell.length_c   1.000
_cell.angle_alpha   90.00
_cell.angle_beta   90.00
_cell.angle_gamma   90.00
#
_symmetry.space_group_name_H-M   'P 1'
#
loop_
_entity.id
_entity.type
_entity.pdbx_description
1 polymer ?
#
loop_
_entity_poly.entity_id
_entity_poly.type
_entity_poly.pdbx_seq_one_letter_code
_entity_poly.pdbx_strand_id
1 'polypeptide(L)'
;MALYLLFESASGYALLHAHGVDEVGQGVDAARASVLELQRFSKAVKLAGFSPFSSAVDALNQCNAISEGIMTDELRSFLELNLPKVKEGKKAKYSVGVMEPKVGSHISEATGIPCQCNEFVQELLRGVRLHFDHFINQLKVVDFTFALISSVCLTWCCLTDLNGGVLGWMVALCLLQPTDLEKAQLGLGHSYSRAKVKFNVNRVDNMVIQAIFLLDTLDKDINSFSMRVRNSITSILF
;
A
#
# COMPACT_ATOMS: atom_id res chain seq x y z
N MET A 1 -24.95 9.15 -15.78
CA MET A 1 -23.88 8.26 -16.25
C MET A 1 -23.26 7.65 -15.00
N ALA A 2 -22.95 6.36 -14.93
CA ALA A 2 -22.29 5.81 -13.74
C ALA A 2 -20.81 6.23 -13.73
N LEU A 3 -20.31 6.80 -12.63
CA LEU A 3 -18.91 7.23 -12.52
C LEU A 3 -18.15 6.22 -11.66
N TYR A 4 -17.12 5.61 -12.22
CA TYR A 4 -16.17 4.76 -11.49
C TYR A 4 -14.88 5.54 -11.28
N LEU A 5 -14.37 5.59 -10.07
CA LEU A 5 -13.13 6.25 -9.72
C LEU A 5 -12.03 5.19 -9.62
N LEU A 6 -10.98 5.34 -10.43
CA LEU A 6 -9.77 4.53 -10.33
C LEU A 6 -8.83 5.20 -9.32
N PHE A 7 -8.52 4.49 -8.24
CA PHE A 7 -7.63 4.95 -7.20
C PHE A 7 -6.41 4.04 -7.06
N GLU A 8 -5.24 4.65 -7.24
CA GLU A 8 -3.93 4.03 -7.13
C GLU A 8 -3.40 4.15 -5.70
N SER A 9 -3.13 3.02 -5.05
CA SER A 9 -2.57 2.98 -3.70
C SER A 9 -1.29 2.14 -3.66
N ALA A 10 -0.45 2.37 -2.66
CA ALA A 10 0.76 1.56 -2.43
C ALA A 10 0.43 0.08 -2.17
N SER A 11 -0.80 -0.22 -1.72
CA SER A 11 -1.27 -1.58 -1.48
C SER A 11 -1.87 -2.26 -2.71
N GLY A 12 -2.22 -1.52 -3.77
CA GLY A 12 -2.90 -2.07 -4.94
C GLY A 12 -3.83 -1.09 -5.66
N TYR A 13 -4.51 -1.59 -6.68
CA TYR A 13 -5.53 -0.88 -7.46
C TYR A 13 -6.89 -0.96 -6.76
N ALA A 14 -7.55 0.18 -6.59
CA ALA A 14 -8.91 0.26 -6.05
C ALA A 14 -9.86 0.88 -7.09
N LEU A 15 -11.01 0.25 -7.29
CA LEU A 15 -12.10 0.78 -8.10
C LEU A 15 -13.26 1.13 -7.19
N LEU A 16 -13.69 2.39 -7.20
CA LEU A 16 -14.81 2.86 -6.41
C LEU A 16 -15.94 3.34 -7.31
N HIS A 17 -17.18 2.99 -6.98
CA HIS A 17 -18.36 3.46 -7.68
C HIS A 17 -18.96 4.67 -6.94
N ALA A 18 -19.08 5.79 -7.65
CA ALA A 18 -19.71 7.01 -7.15
C ALA A 18 -21.22 6.98 -7.44
N HIS A 19 -22.03 6.79 -6.40
CA HIS A 19 -23.49 6.83 -6.42
C HIS A 19 -24.02 8.24 -6.11
N GLY A 20 -24.94 8.73 -6.95
CA GLY A 20 -25.67 9.99 -6.68
C GLY A 20 -24.82 11.25 -6.79
N VAL A 21 -23.69 11.17 -7.49
CA VAL A 21 -22.76 12.27 -7.71
C VAL A 21 -22.97 12.78 -9.14
N ASP A 22 -23.86 13.75 -9.30
CA ASP A 22 -24.14 14.38 -10.60
C ASP A 22 -23.21 15.57 -10.84
N GLU A 23 -22.38 15.48 -11.89
CA GLU A 23 -21.41 16.50 -12.33
C GLU A 23 -22.04 17.89 -12.57
N VAL A 24 -23.35 17.96 -12.82
CA VAL A 24 -24.07 19.17 -13.25
C VAL A 24 -24.57 20.01 -12.07
N GLY A 25 -24.68 19.43 -10.85
CA GLY A 25 -25.35 20.07 -9.72
C GLY A 25 -24.45 20.51 -8.55
N GLN A 26 -23.24 19.95 -8.46
CA GLN A 26 -22.33 20.22 -7.34
C GLN A 26 -21.10 20.97 -7.85
N GLY A 27 -21.05 22.28 -7.60
CA GLY A 27 -19.81 23.03 -7.73
C GLY A 27 -18.69 22.43 -6.88
N VAL A 28 -17.44 22.68 -7.27
CA VAL A 28 -16.24 22.11 -6.63
C VAL A 28 -16.24 22.35 -5.11
N ASP A 29 -16.77 23.49 -4.65
CA ASP A 29 -16.83 23.83 -3.22
C ASP A 29 -17.83 22.99 -2.43
N ALA A 30 -18.95 22.61 -3.04
CA ALA A 30 -19.91 21.71 -2.41
C ALA A 30 -19.34 20.27 -2.31
N ALA A 31 -18.56 19.86 -3.31
CA ALA A 31 -17.85 18.58 -3.29
C ALA A 31 -16.77 18.55 -2.19
N ARG A 32 -16.02 19.65 -2.02
CA ARG A 32 -15.02 19.77 -0.93
C ARG A 32 -15.64 19.58 0.45
N ALA A 33 -16.79 20.20 0.70
CA ALA A 33 -17.49 20.08 1.98
C ALA A 33 -18.02 18.65 2.23
N SER A 34 -18.49 17.95 1.20
CA SER A 34 -19.00 16.58 1.34
C SER A 34 -17.89 15.54 1.50
N VAL A 35 -16.72 15.80 0.91
CA VAL A 35 -15.52 14.97 1.01
C VAL A 35 -14.93 14.94 2.42
N LEU A 36 -14.99 16.05 3.17
CA LEU A 36 -14.41 16.09 4.53
C LEU A 36 -15.19 15.19 5.52
N GLU A 37 -16.48 14.95 5.29
CA GLU A 37 -17.34 14.21 6.21
C GLU A 37 -17.53 12.74 5.80
N LEU A 38 -16.93 11.82 6.56
CA LEU A 38 -16.94 10.37 6.30
C LEU A 38 -18.35 9.79 6.09
N GLN A 39 -19.34 10.22 6.88
CA GLN A 39 -20.71 9.68 6.85
C GLN A 39 -21.45 10.03 5.56
N ARG A 40 -21.13 11.17 4.95
CA ARG A 40 -21.68 11.58 3.65
C ARG A 40 -20.91 10.92 2.52
N PHE A 41 -19.58 10.92 2.63
CA PHE A 41 -18.70 10.38 1.62
C PHE A 41 -18.86 8.85 1.43
N SER A 42 -18.99 8.08 2.50
CA SER A 42 -19.19 6.62 2.45
C SER A 42 -20.53 6.19 1.82
N LYS A 43 -21.55 7.07 1.85
CA LYS A 43 -22.83 6.82 1.15
C LYS A 43 -22.71 7.13 -0.34
N ALA A 44 -21.96 8.17 -0.68
CA ALA A 44 -21.74 8.63 -2.04
C ALA A 44 -20.77 7.73 -2.81
N VAL A 45 -19.71 7.23 -2.16
CA VAL A 45 -18.68 6.42 -2.81
C VAL A 45 -18.61 5.05 -2.14
N LYS A 46 -18.76 3.99 -2.93
CA LYS A 46 -18.67 2.60 -2.47
C LYS A 46 -17.55 1.89 -3.20
N LEU A 47 -16.80 1.04 -2.50
CA LEU A 47 -15.80 0.21 -3.12
C LEU A 47 -16.48 -0.83 -4.04
N ALA A 48 -16.07 -0.89 -5.30
CA ALA A 48 -16.54 -1.88 -6.27
C ALA A 48 -15.61 -3.08 -6.36
N GLY A 49 -14.30 -2.84 -6.30
CA GLY A 49 -13.28 -3.90 -6.33
C GLY A 49 -11.92 -3.39 -5.88
N PHE A 50 -11.11 -4.28 -5.35
CA PHE A 50 -9.74 -4.00 -4.93
C PHE A 50 -8.84 -5.16 -5.35
N SER A 51 -7.71 -4.84 -5.97
CA SER A 51 -6.69 -5.81 -6.37
C SER A 51 -5.38 -5.46 -5.66
N PRO A 52 -4.99 -6.21 -4.61
CA PRO A 52 -3.71 -6.00 -3.96
C PRO A 52 -2.55 -6.37 -4.89
N PHE A 53 -1.41 -5.70 -4.73
CA PHE A 53 -0.18 -6.12 -5.40
C PHE A 53 0.37 -7.41 -4.81
N SER A 54 0.94 -8.23 -5.69
CA SER A 54 1.47 -9.55 -5.33
C SER A 54 2.77 -9.45 -4.51
N SER A 55 3.60 -8.44 -4.82
CA SER A 55 4.94 -8.26 -4.27
C SER A 55 5.33 -6.78 -4.23
N ALA A 56 6.29 -6.43 -3.37
CA ALA A 56 6.84 -5.07 -3.31
C ALA A 56 7.56 -4.65 -4.61
N VAL A 57 8.13 -5.62 -5.34
CA VAL A 57 8.77 -5.38 -6.64
C VAL A 57 7.71 -5.03 -7.69
N ASP A 58 6.61 -5.76 -7.67
CA ASP A 58 5.47 -5.55 -8.55
C ASP A 58 4.83 -4.18 -8.30
N ALA A 59 4.55 -3.84 -7.03
CA ALA A 59 4.07 -2.51 -6.64
C ALA A 59 4.98 -1.37 -7.12
N LEU A 60 6.30 -1.56 -7.09
CA LEU A 60 7.26 -0.58 -7.58
C LEU A 60 7.19 -0.43 -9.11
N ASN A 61 7.08 -1.54 -9.85
CA ASN A 61 6.94 -1.51 -11.31
C ASN A 61 5.66 -0.79 -11.73
N GLN A 62 4.54 -1.06 -11.05
CA GLN A 62 3.27 -0.39 -11.33
C GLN A 62 3.30 1.09 -10.99
N CYS A 63 3.91 1.46 -9.85
CA CYS A 63 4.09 2.86 -9.49
C CYS A 63 4.94 3.62 -10.53
N ASN A 64 6.01 3.00 -11.04
CA ASN A 64 6.81 3.58 -12.12
C ASN A 64 6.00 3.73 -13.43
N ALA A 65 5.24 2.70 -13.82
CA ALA A 65 4.43 2.73 -15.02
C ALA A 65 3.34 3.82 -14.97
N ILE A 66 2.62 3.93 -13.85
CA ILE A 66 1.63 4.99 -13.62
C ILE A 66 2.29 6.38 -13.66
N SER A 67 3.47 6.53 -13.06
CA SER A 67 4.21 7.80 -13.07
C SER A 67 4.61 8.24 -14.48
N GLU A 68 4.83 7.28 -15.38
CA GLU A 68 5.17 7.52 -16.79
C GLU A 68 3.92 7.60 -17.69
N GLY A 69 2.73 7.32 -17.13
CA GLY A 69 1.45 7.35 -17.84
C GLY A 69 1.10 6.06 -18.56
N ILE A 70 1.85 4.97 -18.37
CA ILE A 70 1.70 3.73 -19.14
C ILE A 70 0.65 2.84 -18.48
N MET A 71 -0.28 2.30 -19.28
CA MET A 71 -1.19 1.23 -18.84
C MET A 71 -0.45 -0.11 -18.79
N THR A 72 -0.48 -0.77 -17.63
CA THR A 72 0.07 -2.11 -17.43
C THR A 72 -0.97 -3.19 -17.72
N ASP A 73 -0.52 -4.42 -18.01
CA ASP A 73 -1.41 -5.55 -18.29
C ASP A 73 -2.26 -5.94 -17.07
N GLU A 74 -1.73 -5.74 -15.86
CA GLU A 74 -2.48 -5.95 -14.62
C GLU A 74 -3.61 -4.94 -14.46
N LEU A 75 -3.36 -3.66 -14.75
CA LEU A 75 -4.39 -2.63 -14.72
C LEU A 75 -5.49 -2.92 -15.76
N ARG A 76 -5.11 -3.36 -16.97
CA ARG A 76 -6.09 -3.77 -17.99
C ARG A 76 -6.95 -4.93 -17.50
N SER A 77 -6.32 -5.97 -16.98
CA SER A 77 -7.00 -7.16 -16.44
C SER A 77 -7.95 -6.78 -15.29
N PHE A 78 -7.51 -5.89 -14.40
CA PHE A 78 -8.31 -5.38 -13.29
C PHE A 78 -9.56 -4.62 -13.76
N LEU A 79 -9.42 -3.75 -14.77
CA LEU A 79 -10.55 -3.01 -15.34
C LEU A 79 -11.56 -3.95 -16.02
N GLU A 80 -11.09 -4.95 -16.77
CA GLU A 80 -11.95 -5.92 -17.45
C GLU A 80 -12.72 -6.84 -16.48
N LEU A 81 -12.13 -7.14 -15.31
CA LEU A 81 -12.76 -7.96 -14.29
C LEU A 81 -13.86 -7.21 -13.51
N ASN A 82 -13.63 -5.93 -13.20
CA ASN A 82 -14.51 -5.17 -12.30
C ASN A 82 -15.54 -4.31 -13.02
N LEU A 83 -15.33 -3.99 -14.29
CA LEU A 83 -16.27 -3.17 -15.06
C LEU A 83 -17.23 -4.03 -15.89
N PRO A 84 -18.51 -3.60 -16.03
CA PRO A 84 -19.46 -4.32 -16.86
C PRO A 84 -19.04 -4.22 -18.34
N LYS A 85 -18.85 -5.37 -18.98
CA LYS A 85 -18.41 -5.46 -20.39
C LYS A 85 -19.28 -4.59 -21.30
N VAL A 86 -18.65 -3.61 -21.95
CA VAL A 86 -19.27 -2.79 -22.98
C VAL A 86 -19.45 -3.66 -24.21
N LYS A 87 -20.69 -3.86 -24.67
CA LYS A 87 -20.94 -4.54 -25.94
C LYS A 87 -20.38 -3.65 -27.07
N GLU A 88 -19.54 -4.22 -27.93
CA GLU A 88 -19.00 -3.54 -29.10
C GLU A 88 -20.12 -2.81 -29.87
N GLY A 89 -19.95 -1.49 -30.05
CA GLY A 89 -20.90 -0.64 -30.77
C GLY A 89 -21.90 0.17 -29.92
N LYS A 90 -21.97 0.01 -28.59
CA LYS A 90 -22.74 0.91 -27.71
C LYS A 90 -21.82 1.76 -26.83
N LYS A 91 -22.04 3.08 -26.81
CA LYS A 91 -21.34 4.00 -25.91
C LYS A 91 -21.50 3.50 -24.47
N ALA A 92 -20.39 3.34 -23.76
CA ALA A 92 -20.38 2.92 -22.36
C ALA A 92 -21.29 3.84 -21.55
N LYS A 93 -22.18 3.26 -20.75
CA LYS A 93 -23.12 4.02 -19.89
C LYS A 93 -22.42 4.56 -18.62
N TYR A 94 -21.11 4.37 -18.55
CA TYR A 94 -20.26 4.70 -17.43
C TYR A 94 -18.98 5.40 -17.91
N SER A 95 -18.40 6.23 -17.04
CA SER A 95 -17.12 6.90 -17.21
C SER A 95 -16.16 6.49 -16.10
N VAL A 96 -14.86 6.50 -16.40
CA VAL A 96 -13.80 6.24 -15.41
C VAL A 96 -13.08 7.54 -15.07
N GLY A 97 -13.13 7.93 -13.80
CA GLY A 97 -12.40 9.05 -13.25
C GLY A 97 -10.97 8.65 -12.90
N VAL A 98 -10.00 9.36 -13.47
CA VAL A 98 -8.56 9.12 -13.25
C VAL A 98 -7.92 10.39 -12.69
N MET A 99 -6.88 10.23 -11.87
CA MET A 99 -6.11 11.36 -11.33
C MET A 99 -5.23 12.02 -12.39
N GLU A 100 -4.56 11.20 -13.21
CA GLU A 100 -3.57 11.62 -14.19
C GLU A 100 -4.14 11.48 -15.62
N PRO A 101 -4.04 12.55 -16.44
CA PRO A 101 -4.70 12.58 -17.74
C PRO A 101 -4.06 11.68 -18.80
N LYS A 102 -2.74 11.43 -18.77
CA LYS A 102 -2.07 10.55 -19.74
C LYS A 102 -2.51 9.11 -19.57
N VAL A 103 -2.59 8.63 -18.32
CA VAL A 103 -3.16 7.31 -18.00
C VAL A 103 -4.60 7.22 -18.51
N GLY A 104 -5.40 8.28 -18.35
CA GLY A 104 -6.77 8.35 -18.88
C GLY A 104 -6.84 8.22 -20.41
N SER A 105 -5.93 8.87 -21.15
CA SER A 105 -5.84 8.74 -22.60
C SER A 105 -5.49 7.31 -23.01
N HIS A 106 -4.47 6.70 -22.39
CA HIS A 106 -4.06 5.33 -22.69
C HIS A 106 -5.11 4.29 -22.29
N ILE A 107 -5.86 4.50 -21.20
CA ILE A 107 -7.01 3.65 -20.84
C ILE A 107 -8.09 3.75 -21.91
N SER A 108 -8.41 4.96 -22.35
CA SER A 108 -9.45 5.19 -23.35
C SER A 108 -9.09 4.55 -24.69
N GLU A 109 -7.83 4.60 -25.09
CA GLU A 109 -7.31 3.93 -26.29
C GLU A 109 -7.34 2.41 -26.18
N ALA A 110 -6.91 1.86 -25.04
CA ALA A 110 -6.78 0.41 -24.86
C ALA A 110 -8.11 -0.31 -24.63
N THR A 111 -9.05 0.32 -23.92
CA THR A 111 -10.30 -0.34 -23.48
C THR A 111 -11.54 0.23 -24.16
N GLY A 112 -11.44 1.37 -24.85
CA GLY A 112 -12.58 2.06 -25.44
C GLY A 112 -13.52 2.71 -24.42
N ILE A 113 -13.13 2.78 -23.14
CA ILE A 113 -13.93 3.35 -22.05
C ILE A 113 -13.68 4.86 -21.95
N PRO A 114 -14.72 5.71 -21.86
CA PRO A 114 -14.52 7.14 -21.71
C PRO A 114 -13.93 7.48 -20.33
N CYS A 115 -12.72 8.05 -20.32
CA CYS A 115 -12.07 8.52 -19.10
C CYS A 115 -12.30 10.02 -18.87
N GLN A 116 -12.45 10.42 -17.62
CA GLN A 116 -12.64 11.80 -17.19
C GLN A 116 -11.54 12.22 -16.22
N CYS A 117 -10.97 13.40 -16.43
CA CYS A 117 -9.95 14.01 -15.57
C CYS A 117 -10.34 15.47 -15.27
N ASN A 118 -11.47 15.66 -14.59
CA ASN A 118 -11.99 16.98 -14.23
C ASN A 118 -11.58 17.36 -12.80
N GLU A 119 -11.56 18.65 -12.46
CA GLU A 119 -11.29 19.13 -11.09
C GLU A 119 -12.21 18.46 -10.06
N PHE A 120 -13.46 18.23 -10.41
CA PHE A 120 -14.42 17.50 -9.60
C PHE A 120 -14.00 16.05 -9.29
N VAL A 121 -13.50 15.31 -10.29
CA VAL A 121 -13.00 13.94 -10.12
C VAL A 121 -11.77 13.92 -9.22
N GLN A 122 -10.91 14.94 -9.35
CA GLN A 122 -9.73 15.08 -8.49
C GLN A 122 -10.10 15.32 -7.02
N GLU A 123 -11.14 16.12 -6.75
CA GLU A 123 -11.64 16.33 -5.39
C GLU A 123 -12.28 15.06 -4.81
N LEU A 124 -13.02 14.28 -5.61
CA LEU A 124 -13.54 12.99 -5.17
C LEU A 124 -12.41 12.02 -4.82
N LEU A 125 -11.38 11.92 -5.67
CA LEU A 125 -10.20 11.09 -5.42
C LEU A 125 -9.38 11.58 -4.21
N ARG A 126 -9.39 12.88 -3.92
CA ARG A 126 -8.85 13.44 -2.67
C ARG A 126 -9.64 12.95 -1.45
N GLY A 127 -10.97 12.85 -1.55
CA GLY A 127 -11.81 12.27 -0.51
C GLY A 127 -11.61 10.78 -0.32
N VAL A 128 -11.42 10.04 -1.42
CA VAL A 128 -11.03 8.61 -1.35
C VAL A 128 -9.74 8.47 -0.56
N ARG A 129 -8.72 9.30 -0.83
CA ARG A 129 -7.46 9.29 -0.06
C ARG A 129 -7.66 9.56 1.43
N LEU A 130 -8.47 10.56 1.78
CA LEU A 130 -8.69 10.94 3.18
C LEU A 130 -9.36 9.83 4.00
N HIS A 131 -10.29 9.11 3.39
CA HIS A 131 -11.09 8.08 4.06
C HIS A 131 -10.73 6.65 3.64
N PHE A 132 -9.58 6.45 3.00
CA PHE A 132 -9.22 5.18 2.39
C PHE A 132 -9.14 4.04 3.41
N ASP A 133 -8.65 4.33 4.62
CA ASP A 133 -8.55 3.36 5.71
C ASP A 133 -9.91 2.75 6.08
N HIS A 134 -10.99 3.54 5.99
CA HIS A 134 -12.34 3.06 6.26
C HIS A 134 -12.79 2.04 5.20
N PHE A 135 -12.47 2.29 3.92
CA PHE A 135 -12.82 1.37 2.83
C PHE A 135 -12.01 0.07 2.89
N ILE A 136 -10.72 0.14 3.25
CA ILE A 136 -9.88 -1.07 3.39
C ILE A 136 -10.34 -1.92 4.58
N ASN A 137 -10.77 -1.30 5.68
CA ASN A 137 -11.27 -2.07 6.83
C ASN A 137 -12.50 -2.92 6.47
N GLN A 138 -13.29 -2.53 5.45
CA GLN A 138 -14.40 -3.34 4.94
C GLN A 138 -13.93 -4.57 4.15
N LEU A 139 -12.73 -4.53 3.55
CA LEU A 139 -12.13 -5.67 2.83
C LEU A 139 -11.52 -6.72 3.76
N LYS A 140 -11.11 -6.35 4.98
CA LYS A 140 -10.38 -7.22 5.91
C LYS A 140 -11.18 -8.42 6.45
N VAL A 141 -12.47 -8.53 6.15
CA VAL A 141 -13.36 -9.53 6.78
C VAL A 141 -13.49 -10.83 5.98
N VAL A 142 -13.11 -10.90 4.69
CA VAL A 142 -13.58 -12.03 3.85
C VAL A 142 -12.50 -12.91 3.19
N ASP A 143 -11.31 -12.43 2.83
CA ASP A 143 -10.50 -13.20 1.85
C ASP A 143 -9.15 -13.78 2.32
N PHE A 144 -8.52 -13.29 3.40
CA PHE A 144 -7.20 -13.79 3.81
C PHE A 144 -7.23 -15.11 4.62
N THR A 145 -8.39 -15.51 5.14
CA THR A 145 -8.51 -16.74 5.95
C THR A 145 -8.61 -18.01 5.10
N PHE A 146 -9.00 -17.95 3.82
CA PHE A 146 -9.24 -19.18 3.04
C PHE A 146 -8.00 -19.72 2.30
N ALA A 147 -7.03 -18.86 1.93
CA ALA A 147 -5.90 -19.29 1.10
C ALA A 147 -4.70 -19.87 1.89
N LEU A 148 -4.43 -19.40 3.12
CA LEU A 148 -3.27 -19.85 3.91
C LEU A 148 -3.57 -21.00 4.87
N ILE A 149 -4.83 -21.27 5.20
CA ILE A 149 -5.21 -22.38 6.07
C ILE A 149 -5.12 -23.74 5.34
N SER A 150 -5.22 -23.76 4.00
CA SER A 150 -5.17 -25.01 3.22
C SER A 150 -3.81 -25.72 3.26
N SER A 151 -2.69 -25.00 3.19
CA SER A 151 -1.38 -25.65 3.02
C SER A 151 -0.58 -25.83 4.31
N VAL A 152 -0.93 -25.16 5.41
CA VAL A 152 -0.15 -25.19 6.67
C VAL A 152 -0.96 -25.78 7.83
N CYS A 153 -2.29 -25.83 7.75
CA CYS A 153 -3.12 -26.33 8.86
C CYS A 153 -3.17 -27.87 8.93
N LEU A 154 -2.96 -28.59 7.83
CA LEU A 154 -2.94 -30.07 7.85
C LEU A 154 -1.68 -30.66 8.49
N THR A 155 -0.56 -29.94 8.52
CA THR A 155 0.69 -30.45 9.12
C THR A 155 0.83 -30.08 10.60
N TRP A 156 0.18 -28.99 11.06
CA TRP A 156 0.26 -28.55 12.45
C TRP A 156 -0.89 -29.06 13.35
N CYS A 157 -1.97 -29.63 12.77
CA CYS A 157 -3.05 -30.22 13.57
C CYS A 157 -2.66 -31.57 14.22
N CYS A 158 -1.54 -32.19 13.82
CA CYS A 158 -1.01 -33.40 14.47
C CYS A 158 -0.01 -33.14 15.61
N LEU A 159 0.28 -31.87 15.96
CA LEU A 159 1.34 -31.55 16.92
C LEU A 159 0.90 -30.59 18.03
N THR A 160 -0.27 -30.83 18.61
CA THR A 160 -0.66 -30.22 19.90
C THR A 160 -1.36 -31.22 20.80
N ASP A 161 -0.58 -32.11 21.40
CA ASP A 161 -0.83 -32.54 22.78
C ASP A 161 0.46 -32.33 23.55
N LEU A 162 0.63 -31.11 24.07
CA LEU A 162 1.14 -30.82 25.41
C LEU A 162 1.45 -29.32 25.51
N ASN A 163 0.86 -28.71 26.53
CA ASN A 163 1.12 -27.36 27.06
C ASN A 163 0.44 -26.21 26.31
N GLY A 164 -0.78 -25.91 26.80
CA GLY A 164 -1.52 -24.69 26.50
C GLY A 164 -0.71 -23.43 26.78
N GLY A 165 -0.92 -22.42 25.92
CA GLY A 165 -0.39 -21.07 26.14
C GLY A 165 0.00 -20.30 24.88
N VAL A 166 0.16 -20.94 23.72
CA VAL A 166 0.75 -20.26 22.54
C VAL A 166 -0.24 -19.99 21.40
N LEU A 167 -1.43 -20.63 21.40
CA LEU A 167 -2.43 -20.41 20.35
C LEU A 167 -3.09 -19.00 20.38
N GLY A 168 -3.03 -18.29 21.52
CA GLY A 168 -3.59 -16.95 21.64
C GLY A 168 -2.77 -15.86 20.94
N TRP A 169 -1.45 -16.07 20.78
CA TRP A 169 -0.56 -15.05 20.21
C TRP A 169 -0.37 -15.19 18.70
N MET A 170 -0.60 -16.39 18.15
CA MET A 170 -0.50 -16.60 16.71
C MET A 170 -1.74 -16.05 15.96
N VAL A 171 -2.91 -15.97 16.61
CA VAL A 171 -4.11 -15.33 16.06
C VAL A 171 -4.06 -13.79 16.19
N ALA A 172 -3.27 -13.26 17.12
CA ALA A 172 -3.09 -11.81 17.31
C ALA A 172 -2.17 -11.16 16.25
N LEU A 173 -1.40 -11.94 15.48
CA LEU A 173 -0.46 -11.41 14.48
C LEU A 173 -1.10 -11.21 13.09
N CYS A 174 -2.35 -11.64 12.89
CA CYS A 174 -3.07 -11.52 11.62
C CYS A 174 -4.22 -10.49 11.68
N LEU A 175 -4.06 -9.42 12.46
CA LEU A 175 -4.92 -8.24 12.38
C LEU A 175 -4.07 -7.07 11.90
N LEU A 176 -4.19 -6.79 10.60
CA LEU A 176 -3.54 -5.69 9.90
C LEU A 176 -3.99 -4.37 10.56
N GLN A 177 -3.13 -3.80 11.41
CA GLN A 177 -3.39 -2.56 12.12
C GLN A 177 -3.41 -1.39 11.11
N PRO A 178 -4.06 -0.24 11.40
CA PRO A 178 -4.04 0.94 10.52
C PRO A 178 -2.63 1.39 10.14
N THR A 179 -1.61 0.97 10.89
CA THR A 179 -0.19 1.21 10.64
C THR A 179 0.40 0.55 9.39
N ASP A 180 -0.32 -0.37 8.72
CA ASP A 180 0.31 -1.19 7.68
C ASP A 180 0.24 -0.56 6.28
N LEU A 181 -0.75 0.30 6.01
CA LEU A 181 -0.77 1.10 4.78
C LEU A 181 0.36 2.15 4.79
N GLU A 182 0.55 2.84 5.91
CA GLU A 182 1.63 3.81 6.07
C GLU A 182 3.01 3.16 5.92
N LYS A 183 3.22 1.97 6.50
CA LYS A 183 4.46 1.20 6.30
C LYS A 183 4.66 0.79 4.84
N ALA A 184 3.60 0.35 4.15
CA ALA A 184 3.67 0.01 2.73
C ALA A 184 4.03 1.25 1.89
N GLN A 185 3.44 2.40 2.18
CA GLN A 185 3.77 3.68 1.53
C GLN A 185 5.22 4.10 1.79
N LEU A 186 5.71 3.98 3.03
CA LEU A 186 7.11 4.28 3.39
C LEU A 186 8.08 3.35 2.65
N GLY A 187 7.80 2.04 2.64
CA GLY A 187 8.61 1.04 1.94
C GLY A 187 8.66 1.27 0.43
N LEU A 188 7.51 1.57 -0.17
CA LEU A 188 7.41 1.89 -1.60
C LEU A 188 8.12 3.20 -1.93
N GLY A 189 7.92 4.26 -1.13
CA GLY A 189 8.56 5.55 -1.32
C GLY A 189 10.09 5.49 -1.22
N HIS A 190 10.61 4.71 -0.27
CA HIS A 190 12.05 4.44 -0.18
C HIS A 190 12.56 3.69 -1.41
N SER A 191 11.83 2.67 -1.87
CA SER A 191 12.22 1.85 -3.02
C SER A 191 12.19 2.66 -4.32
N TYR A 192 11.15 3.44 -4.53
CA TYR A 192 10.99 4.36 -5.66
C TYR A 192 12.11 5.40 -5.70
N SER A 193 12.39 6.06 -4.57
CA SER A 193 13.45 7.07 -4.49
C SER A 193 14.84 6.46 -4.75
N ARG A 194 15.13 5.28 -4.18
CA ARG A 194 16.39 4.57 -4.42
C ARG A 194 16.55 4.17 -5.88
N ALA A 195 15.47 3.71 -6.53
CA ALA A 195 15.47 3.34 -7.93
C ALA A 195 15.73 4.55 -8.84
N LYS A 196 15.06 5.69 -8.59
CA LYS A 196 15.26 6.91 -9.39
C LYS A 196 16.64 7.53 -9.22
N VAL A 197 17.20 7.52 -8.01
CA VAL A 197 18.55 8.06 -7.73
C VAL A 197 19.66 7.06 -8.10
N LYS A 198 19.31 5.83 -8.53
CA LYS A 198 20.26 4.72 -8.77
C LYS A 198 21.20 4.52 -7.57
N PHE A 199 20.59 4.40 -6.39
CA PHE A 199 21.32 4.29 -5.13
C PHE A 199 22.25 3.07 -5.15
N ASN A 200 23.55 3.31 -4.99
CA ASN A 200 24.55 2.26 -4.96
C ASN A 200 24.92 1.94 -3.51
N VAL A 201 24.62 0.72 -3.06
CA VAL A 201 24.92 0.26 -1.69
C VAL A 201 26.43 0.26 -1.42
N ASN A 202 27.26 0.05 -2.44
CA ASN A 202 28.71 0.04 -2.31
C ASN A 202 29.31 1.43 -2.11
N ARG A 203 28.54 2.50 -2.32
CA ARG A 203 28.96 3.89 -2.09
C ARG A 203 28.43 4.43 -0.75
N VAL A 204 27.99 3.55 0.14
CA VAL A 204 27.41 3.94 1.43
C VAL A 204 28.48 3.86 2.52
N ASP A 205 28.95 5.02 2.97
CA ASP A 205 30.02 5.12 3.97
C ASP A 205 29.55 4.83 5.41
N ASN A 206 28.25 4.57 5.63
CA ASN A 206 27.70 4.30 6.96
C ASN A 206 28.37 3.09 7.63
N MET A 207 28.69 2.03 6.88
CA MET A 207 29.35 0.85 7.45
C MET A 207 30.76 1.18 7.95
N VAL A 208 31.48 2.06 7.24
CA VAL A 208 32.83 2.50 7.62
C VAL A 208 32.77 3.39 8.86
N ILE A 209 31.84 4.34 8.90
CA ILE A 209 31.65 5.23 10.06
C ILE A 209 31.28 4.41 11.31
N GLN A 210 30.35 3.44 11.17
CA GLN A 210 29.95 2.56 12.27
C GLN A 210 31.10 1.66 12.73
N ALA A 211 31.92 1.16 11.80
CA ALA A 211 33.10 0.35 12.13
C ALA A 211 34.15 1.17 12.92
N ILE A 212 34.44 2.41 12.50
CA ILE A 212 35.37 3.29 13.22
C ILE A 212 34.85 3.61 14.62
N PHE A 213 33.56 3.95 14.75
CA PHE A 213 32.94 4.22 16.06
C PHE A 213 33.00 3.00 17.00
N LEU A 214 32.78 1.79 16.47
CA LEU A 214 32.93 0.56 17.23
C LEU A 214 34.38 0.32 17.66
N LEU A 215 35.36 0.55 16.78
CA LEU A 215 36.78 0.43 17.13
C LEU A 215 37.17 1.39 18.26
N ASP A 216 36.77 2.66 18.19
CA ASP A 216 37.05 3.65 19.23
C ASP A 216 36.40 3.30 20.58
N THR A 217 35.23 2.65 20.55
CA THR A 217 34.54 2.19 21.75
C THR A 217 35.27 0.99 22.36
N LEU A 218 35.68 0.03 21.53
CA LEU A 218 36.42 -1.17 21.97
C LEU A 218 37.79 -0.81 22.57
N ASP A 219 38.51 0.16 22.01
CA ASP A 219 39.80 0.58 22.57
C ASP A 219 39.67 1.18 23.97
N LYS A 220 38.60 1.93 24.24
CA LYS A 220 38.31 2.47 25.58
C LYS A 220 37.94 1.36 26.56
N ASP A 221 37.11 0.42 26.13
CA ASP A 221 36.66 -0.70 26.95
C ASP A 221 37.81 -1.65 27.30
N ILE A 222 38.66 -2.01 26.33
CA ILE A 222 39.87 -2.84 26.56
C ILE A 222 40.80 -2.17 27.56
N ASN A 223 41.03 -0.87 27.45
CA ASN A 223 41.87 -0.13 28.40
C ASN A 223 41.25 -0.10 29.80
N SER A 224 39.95 0.13 29.92
CA SER A 224 39.25 0.08 31.21
C SER A 224 39.31 -1.31 31.84
N PHE A 225 39.07 -2.36 31.05
CA PHE A 225 39.15 -3.75 31.52
C PHE A 225 40.57 -4.14 31.91
N SER A 226 41.59 -3.75 31.15
CA SER A 226 43.00 -3.98 31.47
C SER A 226 43.40 -3.32 32.80
N MET A 227 42.97 -2.06 33.02
CA MET A 227 43.20 -1.37 34.28
C MET A 227 42.49 -2.05 35.46
N ARG A 228 41.25 -2.53 35.27
CA ARG A 228 40.51 -3.30 36.30
C ARG A 228 41.22 -4.60 36.64
N VAL A 229 41.62 -5.38 35.64
CA VAL A 229 42.35 -6.65 35.84
C VAL A 229 43.67 -6.40 36.58
N ARG A 230 44.42 -5.36 36.21
CA ARG A 230 45.66 -4.99 36.92
C ARG A 230 45.40 -4.70 38.39
N ASN A 231 44.39 -3.90 38.71
CA ASN A 231 44.04 -3.59 40.10
C ASN A 231 43.62 -4.85 40.89
N SER A 232 42.85 -5.74 40.27
CA SER A 232 42.45 -7.01 40.90
C SER A 232 43.64 -7.92 41.19
N ILE A 233 44.60 -8.04 40.27
CA ILE A 233 45.81 -8.85 40.47
C ILE A 233 46.68 -8.26 41.58
N THR A 234 46.90 -6.95 41.59
CA THR A 234 47.71 -6.30 42.64
C THR A 234 47.08 -6.45 44.03
N SER A 235 45.74 -6.42 44.13
CA SER A 235 45.02 -6.64 45.39
C SER A 235 45.05 -8.08 45.90
N ILE A 236 45.44 -9.06 45.07
CA ILE A 236 45.58 -10.47 45.49
C ILE A 236 47.02 -10.76 45.97
N LEU A 237 48.00 -10.01 45.45
CA LEU A 237 49.43 -10.21 45.73
C LEU A 237 49.94 -9.47 46.98
N PHE A 238 49.15 -8.57 47.57
CA PHE A 238 49.43 -7.82 48.79
C PHE A 238 48.29 -7.98 49.79
#